data_AF-A0A7W1MBA9-F1
#
_entry.id   AF-A0A7W1MBA9-F1
#
_cell.length_a   1.000
_cell.length_b   1.000
_cell.length_c   1.000
_cell.angle_alpha   90.00
_cell.angle_beta   90.00
_cell.angle_gamma   90.00
#
_symmetry.space_group_name_H-M   'P 1'
#
loop_
_entity.id
_entity.type
_entity.pdbx_description
1 polymer ?
#
loop_
_entity_poly.entity_id
_entity_poly.type
_entity_poly.pdbx_seq_one_letter_code
_entity_poly.pdbx_strand_id
1 'polypeptide(L)'
;MFNGLKVEVSPHNDRRSLLVIYLDEDPWRTIHTSIFGLRPSLPKDCSSIEQFAEKFAAIEYQRAKYYTIKRLSLLSLPSAKLIKSLKERLISELTISRVINELVEAGYINDPEWVKSFVRVQAQRKMGPRA
;
A
#
# COMPACT_ATOMS: atom_id res chain seq x y z
N MET A 1 8.30 9.32 35.41
CA MET A 1 7.71 9.97 34.22
C MET A 1 8.06 9.08 33.04
N PHE A 2 7.08 8.49 32.37
CA PHE A 2 7.34 7.72 31.14
C PHE A 2 7.53 8.72 30.01
N ASN A 3 8.76 8.86 29.50
CA ASN A 3 8.98 9.59 28.26
C ASN A 3 8.49 8.69 27.14
N GLY A 4 7.30 8.99 26.61
CA GLY A 4 6.78 8.31 25.42
C GLY A 4 7.63 8.63 24.20
N LEU A 5 7.63 7.71 23.23
CA LEU A 5 8.30 7.87 21.95
C LEU A 5 7.76 9.10 21.22
N LYS A 6 8.64 10.04 20.84
CA LYS A 6 8.24 11.25 20.12
C LYS A 6 8.07 10.91 18.64
N VAL A 7 6.85 11.02 18.12
CA VAL A 7 6.52 10.72 16.72
C VAL A 7 6.20 12.01 15.97
N GLU A 8 6.98 12.31 14.95
CA GLU A 8 6.78 13.47 14.08
C GLU A 8 6.71 13.07 12.61
N VAL A 9 6.06 13.91 11.80
CA VAL A 9 5.90 13.69 10.36
C VAL A 9 6.19 14.97 9.62
N SER A 10 7.15 14.92 8.71
CA SER A 10 7.52 16.06 7.87
C SER A 10 7.42 15.71 6.38
N PRO A 11 7.09 16.69 5.51
CA PRO A 11 7.15 16.49 4.07
C PRO A 11 8.56 16.09 3.60
N HIS A 12 8.64 15.21 2.62
CA HIS A 12 9.93 14.91 1.99
C HIS A 12 10.40 16.09 1.13
N ASN A 13 11.67 16.46 1.23
CA ASN A 13 12.24 17.64 0.58
C ASN A 13 11.99 17.68 -0.94
N ASP A 14 12.23 16.57 -1.64
CA ASP A 14 12.13 16.54 -3.11
C ASP A 14 10.76 16.11 -3.66
N ARG A 15 9.93 15.46 -2.85
CA ARG A 15 8.72 14.76 -3.33
C ARG A 15 7.53 15.06 -2.43
N ARG A 16 6.67 15.99 -2.88
CA ARG A 16 5.44 16.39 -2.18
C ARG A 16 4.46 15.25 -1.90
N SER A 17 4.54 14.15 -2.64
CA SER A 17 3.70 12.97 -2.43
C SER A 17 4.20 12.05 -1.31
N LEU A 18 5.37 12.33 -0.72
CA LEU A 18 6.01 11.54 0.32
C LEU A 18 6.10 12.34 1.63
N LEU A 19 5.98 11.62 2.75
CA LEU A 19 6.22 12.12 4.09
C LEU A 19 7.28 11.23 4.75
N VAL A 20 8.08 11.80 5.64
CA VAL A 20 9.07 11.07 6.46
C VAL A 20 8.57 11.06 7.90
N ILE A 21 8.52 9.86 8.48
CA ILE A 21 8.21 9.65 9.89
C ILE A 21 9.52 9.71 10.66
N TYR A 22 9.54 10.52 11.71
CA TYR A 22 10.65 10.64 12.66
C TYR A 22 10.23 10.03 14.00
N LEU A 23 11.11 9.21 14.57
CA LEU A 23 10.97 8.66 15.92
C LEU A 23 12.13 9.19 16.75
N ASP A 24 11.85 9.94 17.81
CA ASP A 24 12.87 10.61 18.64
C ASP A 24 13.89 11.42 17.79
N GLU A 25 13.39 12.14 16.78
CA GLU A 25 14.16 12.99 15.86
C GLU A 25 14.96 12.23 14.78
N ASP A 26 15.04 10.91 14.85
CA ASP A 26 15.66 10.08 13.83
C ASP A 26 14.69 9.70 12.71
N PRO A 27 15.08 9.82 11.42
CA PRO A 27 14.25 9.42 10.30
C PRO A 27 14.06 7.90 10.30
N TRP A 28 12.83 7.45 10.52
CA TRP A 28 12.49 6.03 10.60
C TRP A 28 12.04 5.46 9.26
N ARG A 29 11.03 6.08 8.63
CA ARG A 29 10.45 5.55 7.40
C ARG A 29 9.78 6.61 6.54
N THR A 30 9.91 6.47 5.22
CA THR A 30 9.17 7.26 4.23
C THR A 30 7.86 6.60 3.85
N ILE A 31 6.78 7.37 3.84
CA ILE A 31 5.41 6.91 3.52
C ILE A 31 4.80 7.75 2.39
N HIS A 32 3.88 7.15 1.64
CA HIS A 32 3.21 7.83 0.53
C HIS A 32 1.84 8.40 0.94
N THR A 33 1.61 9.67 0.63
CA THR A 33 0.37 10.42 0.94
C THR A 33 -0.90 9.79 0.35
N SER A 34 -0.83 9.20 -0.85
CA SER A 34 -1.96 8.44 -1.42
C SER A 34 -2.48 7.28 -0.58
N ILE A 35 -1.67 6.74 0.34
CA ILE A 35 -2.07 5.66 1.27
C ILE A 35 -2.45 6.23 2.63
N PHE A 36 -1.63 7.13 3.16
CA PHE A 36 -1.74 7.58 4.55
C PHE A 36 -2.41 8.96 4.72
N GLY A 37 -2.69 9.67 3.62
CA GLY A 37 -3.16 11.05 3.61
C GLY A 37 -2.03 12.07 3.80
N LEU A 38 -2.39 13.35 3.75
CA LEU A 38 -1.45 14.47 4.00
C LEU A 38 -1.15 14.66 5.50
N ARG A 39 -2.06 14.23 6.37
CA ARG A 39 -1.95 14.31 7.84
C ARG A 39 -2.25 12.93 8.43
N PRO A 40 -1.27 12.00 8.40
CA PRO A 40 -1.49 10.63 8.83
C PRO A 40 -1.76 10.57 10.34
N SER A 41 -2.75 9.77 10.74
CA SER A 41 -3.00 9.47 12.15
C SER A 41 -2.09 8.33 12.59
N LEU A 42 -0.89 8.67 13.05
CA LEU A 42 0.09 7.70 13.57
C LEU A 42 -0.10 7.43 15.07
N PRO A 43 0.33 6.26 15.57
CA PRO A 43 0.32 5.96 17.01
C PRO A 43 1.21 6.95 17.77
N LYS A 44 0.70 7.53 18.86
CA LYS A 44 1.46 8.44 19.73
C LYS A 44 1.81 7.81 21.08
N ASP A 45 1.00 6.86 21.53
CA ASP A 45 1.18 6.18 22.82
C ASP A 45 2.06 4.94 22.64
N CYS A 46 3.33 5.15 22.32
CA CYS A 46 4.31 4.08 22.16
C CYS A 46 5.44 4.26 23.19
N SER A 47 5.79 3.20 23.89
CA SER A 47 6.92 3.15 24.83
C SER A 47 8.22 2.70 24.17
N SER A 48 8.16 2.15 22.95
CA SER A 48 9.34 1.71 22.19
C SER A 48 9.09 1.74 20.68
N ILE A 49 10.19 1.67 19.92
CA ILE A 49 10.17 1.60 18.45
C ILE A 49 9.46 0.32 17.98
N GLU A 50 9.64 -0.81 18.67
CA GLU A 50 9.02 -2.09 18.34
C GLU A 50 7.49 -2.01 18.48
N GLN A 51 7.01 -1.42 19.57
CA GLN A 51 5.58 -1.21 19.78
C GLN A 51 5.00 -0.27 18.72
N PHE A 52 5.74 0.77 18.34
CA PHE A 52 5.35 1.64 17.25
C PHE A 52 5.29 0.89 15.91
N ALA A 53 6.30 0.08 15.60
CA ALA A 53 6.37 -0.70 14.37
C ALA A 53 5.20 -1.69 14.25
N GLU A 54 4.81 -2.35 15.35
CA GLU A 54 3.65 -3.25 15.38
C GLU A 54 2.34 -2.51 15.11
N LYS A 55 2.08 -1.42 15.84
CA LYS A 55 0.88 -0.58 15.62
C LYS A 55 0.86 0.02 14.21
N PHE A 56 2.03 0.44 13.72
CA PHE A 56 2.18 0.97 12.36
C PHE A 56 1.86 -0.10 11.31
N ALA A 57 2.31 -1.34 11.49
CA ALA A 57 2.03 -2.44 10.56
C ALA A 57 0.51 -2.70 10.42
N ALA A 58 -0.23 -2.61 11.54
CA ALA A 58 -1.70 -2.71 11.50
C ALA A 58 -2.34 -1.57 10.70
N ILE A 59 -1.88 -0.33 10.90
CA ILE A 59 -2.36 0.84 10.15
C ILE A 59 -2.01 0.73 8.67
N GLU A 60 -0.78 0.37 8.35
CA GLU A 60 -0.30 0.17 6.98
C GLU A 60 -1.17 -0.84 6.25
N TYR A 61 -1.44 -2.00 6.87
CA TYR A 61 -2.30 -3.02 6.31
C TYR A 61 -3.73 -2.52 6.05
N GLN A 62 -4.36 -1.85 7.01
CA GLN A 62 -5.72 -1.31 6.82
C GLN A 62 -5.78 -0.29 5.68
N ARG A 63 -4.79 0.61 5.62
CA ARG A 63 -4.73 1.65 4.58
C ARG A 63 -4.41 1.08 3.20
N ALA A 64 -3.47 0.14 3.12
CA ALA A 64 -3.12 -0.55 1.88
C ALA A 64 -4.31 -1.38 1.35
N LYS A 65 -5.02 -2.09 2.23
CA LYS A 65 -6.25 -2.83 1.88
C LYS A 65 -7.32 -1.90 1.34
N TYR A 66 -7.64 -0.82 2.05
CA TYR A 66 -8.62 0.17 1.60
C TYR A 66 -8.25 0.77 0.25
N TYR A 67 -6.99 1.18 0.06
CA TYR A 67 -6.49 1.67 -1.22
C TYR A 67 -6.69 0.65 -2.35
N THR A 68 -6.37 -0.63 -2.09
CA THR A 68 -6.46 -1.71 -3.08
C THR A 68 -7.91 -1.99 -3.47
N ILE A 69 -8.82 -2.07 -2.48
CA ILE A 69 -10.26 -2.25 -2.74
C ILE A 69 -10.81 -1.09 -3.55
N LYS A 70 -10.46 0.16 -3.21
CA LYS A 70 -10.88 1.35 -3.97
C LYS A 70 -10.38 1.32 -5.42
N ARG A 71 -9.21 0.74 -5.68
CA ARG A 71 -8.69 0.56 -7.03
C ARG A 71 -9.50 -0.49 -7.80
N LEU A 72 -9.80 -1.62 -7.16
CA LEU A 72 -10.58 -2.72 -7.72
C LEU A 72 -12.04 -2.33 -8.00
N SER A 73 -12.62 -1.44 -7.18
CA SER A 73 -13.97 -0.93 -7.41
C SER A 73 -14.09 -0.05 -8.65
N LEU A 74 -12.96 0.51 -9.12
CA LEU A 74 -12.93 1.36 -10.32
C LEU A 74 -12.56 0.58 -11.57
N LEU A 75 -11.65 -0.39 -11.46
CA LEU A 75 -11.08 -1.12 -12.59
C LEU A 75 -10.73 -2.55 -12.18
N SER A 76 -11.02 -3.51 -13.05
CA SER A 76 -10.51 -4.88 -12.90
C SER A 76 -9.00 -4.91 -13.16
N LEU A 77 -8.23 -5.26 -12.13
CA LEU A 77 -6.76 -5.28 -12.15
C LEU A 77 -6.24 -6.65 -11.70
N PRO A 78 -5.21 -7.20 -12.37
CA PRO A 78 -4.55 -8.42 -11.93
C PRO A 78 -3.64 -8.13 -10.74
N SER A 79 -3.36 -9.16 -9.94
CA SER A 79 -2.53 -9.10 -8.73
C SER A 79 -1.19 -8.40 -8.99
N ALA A 80 -0.50 -8.74 -10.08
CA ALA A 80 0.80 -8.18 -10.44
C ALA A 80 0.78 -6.64 -10.60
N LYS A 81 -0.30 -6.07 -11.15
CA LYS A 81 -0.43 -4.61 -11.26
C LYS A 81 -0.69 -3.95 -9.91
N LEU A 82 -1.45 -4.61 -9.04
CA LEU A 82 -1.72 -4.12 -7.68
C LEU A 82 -0.45 -4.17 -6.83
N ILE A 83 0.30 -5.26 -6.88
CA ILE A 83 1.59 -5.42 -6.22
C ILE A 83 2.54 -4.29 -6.64
N LYS A 84 2.72 -4.09 -7.95
CA LYS A 84 3.56 -2.99 -8.46
C LYS A 84 3.09 -1.63 -7.93
N SER A 85 1.78 -1.37 -7.97
CA SER A 85 1.20 -0.12 -7.48
C SER A 85 1.44 0.11 -5.98
N LEU A 86 1.42 -0.94 -5.16
CA LEU A 86 1.68 -0.84 -3.72
C LEU A 86 3.17 -0.65 -3.42
N LYS A 87 4.07 -1.32 -4.16
CA LYS A 87 5.53 -1.13 -4.05
C LYS A 87 5.94 0.30 -4.37
N GLU A 88 5.40 0.88 -5.45
CA GLU A 88 5.61 2.29 -5.82
C GLU A 88 5.12 3.28 -4.73
N ARG A 89 4.27 2.82 -3.81
CA ARG A 89 3.75 3.60 -2.68
C ARG A 89 4.41 3.27 -1.35
N LEU A 90 5.56 2.59 -1.40
CA LEU A 90 6.41 2.29 -0.24
C LEU A 90 5.73 1.41 0.82
N ILE A 91 4.78 0.56 0.42
CA ILE A 91 4.15 -0.42 1.30
C ILE A 91 5.08 -1.62 1.48
N SER A 92 5.15 -2.14 2.70
CA SER A 92 6.01 -3.28 3.01
C SER A 92 5.59 -4.53 2.25
N GLU A 93 6.56 -5.38 1.86
CA GLU A 93 6.28 -6.64 1.14
C GLU A 93 5.38 -7.58 1.97
N LEU A 94 5.54 -7.58 3.30
CA LEU A 94 4.70 -8.34 4.21
C LEU A 94 3.23 -7.89 4.11
N THR A 95 2.99 -6.57 4.18
CA THR A 95 1.65 -6.01 4.03
C THR A 95 1.09 -6.25 2.63
N ILE A 96 1.90 -6.10 1.58
CA ILE A 96 1.48 -6.38 0.20
C ILE A 96 1.00 -7.82 0.07
N SER A 97 1.81 -8.77 0.54
CA SER A 97 1.51 -10.20 0.46
C SER A 97 0.22 -10.51 1.21
N ARG A 98 0.07 -9.98 2.43
CA ARG A 98 -1.14 -10.14 3.24
C ARG A 98 -2.39 -9.58 2.55
N VAL A 99 -2.33 -8.36 2.03
CA VAL A 99 -3.46 -7.71 1.34
C VAL A 99 -3.85 -8.49 0.08
N ILE A 100 -2.87 -8.90 -0.73
CA ILE A 100 -3.13 -9.57 -2.00
C ILE A 100 -3.72 -10.96 -1.75
N ASN A 101 -3.15 -11.75 -0.85
CA ASN A 101 -3.65 -13.08 -0.53
C ASN A 101 -5.09 -13.02 -0.05
N GLU A 102 -5.40 -12.12 0.90
CA GLU A 102 -6.76 -11.99 1.41
C GLU A 102 -7.77 -11.57 0.35
N LEU A 103 -7.39 -10.67 -0.58
CA LEU A 103 -8.28 -10.25 -1.67
C LEU A 103 -8.44 -11.31 -2.76
N VAL A 104 -7.45 -12.17 -2.97
CA VAL A 104 -7.56 -13.37 -3.82
C VAL A 104 -8.51 -14.37 -3.18
N GLU A 105 -8.31 -14.69 -1.90
CA GLU A 105 -9.16 -15.62 -1.14
C GLU A 105 -10.61 -15.16 -1.07
N ALA A 106 -10.84 -13.86 -0.90
CA ALA A 106 -12.18 -13.27 -0.92
C ALA A 106 -12.78 -13.11 -2.33
N GLY A 107 -12.07 -13.51 -3.39
CA GLY A 107 -12.56 -13.50 -4.77
C GLY A 107 -12.57 -12.13 -5.46
N TYR A 108 -11.96 -11.10 -4.85
CA TYR A 108 -11.84 -9.77 -5.47
C TYR A 108 -10.79 -9.73 -6.58
N ILE A 109 -9.80 -10.64 -6.53
CA ILE A 109 -8.74 -10.75 -7.53
C ILE A 109 -8.78 -12.15 -8.15
N ASN A 110 -8.92 -12.21 -9.48
CA ASN A 110 -8.89 -13.44 -10.25
C ASN A 110 -8.06 -13.24 -11.53
N ASP A 111 -6.77 -13.54 -11.44
CA ASP A 111 -5.83 -13.35 -12.55
C ASP A 111 -6.17 -14.21 -13.78
N PRO A 112 -6.53 -15.51 -13.65
CA PRO A 112 -6.97 -16.30 -14.80
C PRO A 112 -8.16 -15.68 -15.55
N GLU A 113 -9.17 -15.21 -14.83
CA GLU A 113 -10.34 -14.58 -15.44
C GLU A 113 -10.00 -13.22 -16.08
N TRP A 114 -9.13 -12.46 -15.42
CA TRP A 114 -8.62 -11.21 -15.97
C TRP A 114 -7.89 -11.44 -17.30
N VAL A 115 -7.03 -12.46 -17.38
CA VAL A 115 -6.28 -12.81 -18.61
C VAL A 115 -7.24 -13.21 -19.74
N LYS A 116 -8.25 -14.06 -19.46
CA LYS A 116 -9.26 -14.43 -20.46
C LYS A 116 -9.99 -13.21 -21.00
N SER A 117 -10.43 -12.32 -20.11
CA SER A 117 -11.11 -11.09 -20.48
C SER A 117 -10.20 -10.18 -21.32
N PHE A 118 -8.93 -10.06 -20.93
CA PHE A 118 -7.94 -9.28 -21.67
C PHE A 118 -7.74 -9.82 -23.09
N VAL A 119 -7.51 -11.13 -23.26
CA VAL A 119 -7.33 -11.75 -24.59
C VAL A 119 -8.55 -11.54 -25.47
N ARG A 120 -9.77 -11.72 -24.93
CA ARG A 120 -11.02 -11.48 -25.66
C ARG A 120 -11.11 -10.05 -26.18
N VAL A 121 -10.76 -9.06 -25.34
CA VAL A 121 -10.76 -7.64 -25.74
C VAL A 121 -9.70 -7.34 -26.81
N GLN A 122 -8.51 -7.94 -26.72
CA GLN A 122 -7.47 -7.75 -27.75
C GLN A 122 -7.84 -8.40 -29.09
N ALA A 123 -8.44 -9.59 -29.06
CA ALA A 123 -8.93 -10.26 -30.26
C ALA A 123 -9.99 -9.43 -30.99
N GLN A 124 -10.92 -8.81 -30.25
CA GLN A 124 -11.91 -7.87 -30.81
C GLN A 124 -11.25 -6.65 -31.47
N ARG A 125 -10.10 -6.21 -30.96
CA ARG A 125 -9.29 -5.12 -31.54
C ARG A 125 -8.41 -5.57 -32.70
N LYS A 126 -8.58 -6.80 -33.20
CA LYS A 126 -7.77 -7.43 -34.26
C LYS A 126 -6.27 -7.47 -33.95
N MET A 127 -5.93 -7.45 -32.66
CA MET A 127 -4.54 -7.66 -32.22
C MET A 127 -4.28 -9.16 -32.09
N GLY A 128 -3.41 -9.68 -32.95
CA GLY A 128 -2.92 -11.06 -32.88
C GLY A 128 -1.79 -11.24 -31.86
N PRO A 129 -1.48 -12.49 -31.49
CA PRO A 129 -0.29 -12.79 -30.70
C PRO A 129 0.96 -12.29 -31.44
N ARG A 130 1.90 -11.71 -30.71
CA ARG A 130 3.25 -11.52 -31.23
C ARG A 130 3.92 -12.89 -31.23
N ALA A 131 4.38 -13.32 -32.41
CA ALA A 131 5.20 -14.52 -32.59
C ALA A 131 6.54 -14.37 -31.87
#